data_AF-A0A520BWS8-F1
#
_entry.id   AF-A0A520BWS8-F1
#
_cell.length_a   1.000
_cell.length_b   1.000
_cell.length_c   1.000
_cell.angle_alpha   90.00
_cell.angle_beta   90.00
_cell.angle_gamma   90.00
#
_symmetry.space_group_name_H-M   'P 1'
#
loop_
_entity.id
_entity.type
_entity.pdbx_description
1 polymer ?
#
loop_
_entity_poly.entity_id
_entity_poly.type
_entity_poly.pdbx_seq_one_letter_code
_entity_poly.pdbx_strand_id
1 'polypeptide(L)' 'METKTLLALTFIRGVVLKLPGVTEKILFDTPAFYVNKNIFVRLKEDFENLVVHTLEREKWMETELQKKC' A
#
# COMPACT_ATOMS: atom_id res chain seq x y z
N MET A 1 -13.54 15.04 1.78
CA MET A 1 -12.33 14.41 1.21
C MET A 1 -12.17 12.98 1.72
N GLU A 2 -12.39 12.73 3.01
CA GLU A 2 -12.37 11.40 3.65
C GLU A 2 -13.06 10.27 2.86
N THR A 3 -14.27 10.50 2.33
CA THR A 3 -15.04 9.45 1.64
C THR A 3 -14.33 8.92 0.39
N LYS A 4 -13.63 9.79 -0.35
CA LYS A 4 -12.89 9.39 -1.57
C LYS A 4 -11.64 8.59 -1.22
N THR A 5 -10.92 9.00 -0.18
CA THR A 5 -9.75 8.27 0.33
C THR A 5 -10.15 6.89 0.83
N LEU A 6 -11.22 6.79 1.62
CA LEU A 6 -11.72 5.51 2.12
C LEU A 6 -12.11 4.56 0.98
N LEU A 7 -12.77 5.08 -0.07
CA LEU A 7 -13.10 4.31 -1.28
C LEU A 7 -11.84 3.81 -2.00
N ALA A 8 -10.82 4.65 -2.15
CA ALA A 8 -9.55 4.28 -2.79
C ALA A 8 -8.81 3.20 -1.98
N LEU A 9 -8.72 3.35 -0.65
CA LEU A 9 -8.08 2.36 0.22
C LEU A 9 -8.82 1.02 0.20
N THR A 10 -10.16 1.05 0.19
CA THR A 10 -11.01 -0.14 0.07
C THR A 10 -10.79 -0.84 -1.28
N PHE A 11 -10.69 -0.07 -2.37
CA PHE A 11 -10.37 -0.61 -3.69
C PHE A 11 -9.00 -1.27 -3.72
N ILE A 12 -7.96 -0.58 -3.23
CA ILE A 12 -6.58 -1.10 -3.16
C ILE A 12 -6.54 -2.39 -2.35
N ARG A 13 -7.18 -2.43 -1.17
CA ARG A 13 -7.31 -3.64 -0.34
C ARG A 13 -7.94 -4.79 -1.12
N GLY A 14 -9.03 -4.53 -1.85
CA GLY A 14 -9.69 -5.52 -2.69
C GLY A 14 -8.85 -6.05 -3.85
N VAL A 15 -7.99 -5.21 -4.44
CA VAL A 15 -7.04 -5.62 -5.49
C VAL A 15 -5.91 -6.46 -4.90
N VAL A 16 -5.29 -6.00 -3.82
CA VAL A 16 -4.14 -6.67 -3.19
C VAL A 16 -4.52 -8.06 -2.66
N LEU A 17 -5.70 -8.20 -2.05
CA LEU A 17 -6.20 -9.49 -1.56
C LEU A 17 -6.46 -10.54 -2.66
N LYS A 18 -6.66 -10.11 -3.92
CA LYS A 18 -6.87 -11.02 -5.05
C LYS A 18 -5.56 -11.57 -5.63
N LEU A 19 -4.42 -11.03 -5.22
CA LEU A 19 -3.13 -11.51 -5.70
C LEU A 19 -2.80 -12.88 -5.08
N PRO A 20 -2.22 -13.81 -5.86
CA PRO A 20 -1.96 -15.17 -5.40
C PRO A 20 -0.99 -15.18 -4.22
N GLY A 21 -1.36 -15.88 -3.14
CA GLY A 21 -0.52 -16.03 -1.96
C GLY A 21 -0.47 -14.81 -1.03
N VAL A 22 -1.27 -13.77 -1.29
CA VAL A 22 -1.43 -12.64 -0.38
C VAL A 22 -2.35 -13.01 0.78
N THR A 23 -1.95 -12.64 1.99
CA THR A 23 -2.77 -12.74 3.21
C THR A 23 -2.77 -11.39 3.92
N GLU A 24 -3.86 -11.07 4.60
CA GLU A 24 -3.98 -9.85 5.40
C GLU A 24 -3.91 -10.18 6.90
N LYS A 25 -3.17 -9.38 7.65
CA LYS A 25 -3.09 -9.42 9.11
C LYS A 25 -3.02 -8.01 9.66
N ILE A 26 -3.45 -7.84 10.90
CA ILE A 26 -3.28 -6.57 11.61
C ILE A 26 -1.85 -6.51 12.16
N LEU A 27 -1.15 -5.41 11.89
CA LEU A 27 0.19 -5.12 12.39
C LEU A 27 0.22 -3.68 12.91
N PHE A 28 0.49 -3.49 14.20
CA PHE A 28 0.46 -2.18 14.87
C PHE A 28 -0.87 -1.42 14.60
N ASP A 29 -1.99 -2.10 14.84
CA ASP A 29 -3.36 -1.59 14.62
C ASP A 29 -3.70 -1.18 13.19
N THR A 30 -2.84 -1.53 12.22
CA THR A 30 -3.02 -1.20 10.80
C THR A 30 -3.06 -2.45 9.92
N PRO A 31 -3.86 -2.46 8.84
CA PRO A 31 -3.88 -3.59 7.90
C PRO A 31 -2.54 -3.73 7.18
N ALA A 32 -1.95 -4.93 7.27
CA ALA A 32 -0.73 -5.30 6.57
C ALA A 32 -0.95 -6.57 5.72
N PHE A 33 -0.42 -6.54 4.51
CA PHE A 33 -0.47 -7.64 3.56
C PHE A 33 0.86 -8.36 3.51
N TYR A 34 0.78 -9.69 3.50
CA TYR A 34 1.92 -10.59 3.52
C TYR A 34 1.88 -11.53 2.34
N VAL A 35 3.05 -11.80 1.76
CA VAL A 35 3.28 -12.86 0.78
C VAL A 35 4.37 -13.76 1.34
N ASN A 36 4.12 -15.08 1.44
CA ASN A 36 5.11 -16.04 1.94
C ASN A 36 5.77 -15.64 3.28
N LYS A 37 4.98 -15.10 4.22
CA LYS A 37 5.41 -14.58 5.55
C LYS A 37 6.22 -13.28 5.54
N ASN A 38 6.49 -12.69 4.36
CA ASN A 38 7.15 -11.40 4.23
C ASN A 38 6.11 -10.28 4.04
N ILE A 39 6.37 -9.10 4.61
CA ILE A 39 5.49 -7.93 4.44
C ILE A 39 5.63 -7.41 3.00
N PHE A 40 4.49 -7.23 2.34
CA PHE A 40 4.39 -6.71 0.98
C PHE A 40 3.88 -5.26 0.98
N VAL A 41 2.77 -4.98 1.67
CA VAL A 41 2.16 -3.64 1.72
C VAL A 41 1.59 -3.41 3.12
N ARG A 42 1.62 -2.17 3.61
CA ARG A 42 0.89 -1.76 4.81
C ARG A 42 0.05 -0.53 4.52
N LEU A 43 -1.23 -0.61 4.83
CA LEU A 43 -2.14 0.53 4.77
C LEU A 43 -2.10 1.21 6.13
N LYS A 44 -1.51 2.41 6.22
CA LYS A 44 -1.64 3.22 7.42
C LYS A 44 -2.93 4.02 7.29
N GLU A 45 -3.86 3.82 8.23
CA GLU A 45 -5.16 4.51 8.24
C GLU A 45 -5.05 5.97 8.73
N ASP A 46 -3.92 6.65 8.53
CA ASP A 46 -3.87 8.10 8.76
C ASP A 46 -4.55 8.90 7.64
N PHE A 47 -5.25 8.20 6.72
CA PHE A 47 -5.95 8.74 5.54
C PHE A 47 -5.08 9.59 4.60
N GLU A 48 -3.77 9.61 4.83
CA GLU A 48 -2.81 10.44 4.11
C GLU A 48 -1.70 9.57 3.49
N ASN A 49 -1.29 8.49 4.16
CA ASN A 49 -0.08 7.77 3.78
C ASN A 49 -0.33 6.29 3.46
N LEU A 50 -0.04 5.91 2.22
CA LEU A 50 0.06 4.52 1.78
C LEU A 50 1.53 4.06 1.80
N VAL A 51 1.84 2.98 2.52
CA VAL A 51 3.21 2.44 2.60
C VAL A 51 3.32 1.15 1.80
N VAL A 52 4.03 1.21 0.68
CA VAL A 52 4.27 0.07 -0.23
C VAL A 52 5.73 -0.37 -0.12
N HIS A 53 5.96 -1.66 0.09
CA HIS A 53 7.30 -2.23 -0.04
C HIS A 53 7.50 -2.71 -1.49
N THR A 54 8.53 -2.19 -2.16
CA THR A 54 8.87 -2.54 -3.55
C THR A 54 10.38 -2.55 -3.75
N LEU A 55 10.86 -3.44 -4.61
CA LEU A 55 12.27 -3.50 -5.03
C LEU A 55 12.62 -2.35 -5.99
N GLU A 56 11.63 -1.80 -6.68
CA GLU A 56 11.80 -0.68 -7.61
C GLU A 56 11.69 0.69 -6.92
N ARG A 57 11.93 0.75 -5.60
CA ARG A 57 11.75 1.97 -4.81
C ARG A 57 12.50 3.16 -5.42
N GLU A 58 13.77 2.98 -5.77
CA GLU A 58 14.62 4.05 -6.30
C GLU A 58 14.05 4.62 -7.61
N LYS A 59 13.68 3.74 -8.54
CA LYS A 59 13.03 4.11 -9.80
C LYS A 59 11.75 4.91 -9.61
N TRP A 60 10.90 4.52 -8.65
CA TRP A 60 9.65 5.23 -8.36
C TRP A 60 9.89 6.60 -7.71
N MET A 61 10.90 6.70 -6.84
CA MET A 61 11.30 7.97 -6.23
C MET A 61 11.90 8.94 -7.26
N GLU A 62 12.63 8.44 -8.25
CA GLU A 62 13.20 9.25 -9.34
C GLU A 62 12.12 9.83 -10.27
N THR A 63 11.04 9.07 -10.52
CA THR A 63 9.95 9.54 -11.39
C THR A 63 9.16 10.70 -10.78
N GLU A 64 9.10 10.77 -9.45
CA GLU A 64 8.50 11.91 -8.72
C GLU A 64 9.42 13.15 -8.72
N LEU A 65 10.73 12.98 -8.82
CA LEU A 65 11.69 14.09 -8.96
C LEU A 65 11.62 14.74 -10.34
N GLN A 66 11.29 14.00 -11.39
CA GLN A 66 11.22 14.51 -12.78
C GLN A 66 9.99 15.39 -13.06
N LYS A 67 8.97 15.40 -12.20
CA LYS A 67 7.78 16.28 -12.34
C LYS A 67 7.96 17.67 -11.72
N LYS A 68 9.17 18.01 -11.25
CA LYS A 68 9.50 19.31 -10.66
C LYS A 68 10.29 20.26 -11.57
N CYS A 69 10.39 19.95 -12.87
CA CYS A 69 10.92 20.85 -13.89
C CYS A 69 9.82 21.37 -14.80
#